data_AF-E4RML5-F1
#
_entry.id   AF-E4RML5-F1
#
_cell.length_a   1.000
_cell.length_b   1.000
_cell.length_c   1.000
_cell.angle_alpha   90.00
_cell.angle_beta   90.00
_cell.angle_gamma   90.00
#
_symmetry.space_group_name_H-M   'P 1'
#
loop_
_entity.id
_entity.type
_entity.pdbx_description
1 polymer ?
#
loop_
_entity_poly.entity_id
_entity_poly.type
_entity_poly.pdbx_seq_one_letter_code
_entity_poly.pdbx_strand_id
1 'polypeptide(L)'
;MKKNEKGFSLVVVVIFMSIAALFVGYLLGSWLITFLVDDTEDEIAQNEVEEVQEGTLNGISDDLLEDEFVDEQPVDDPQAEPGETIEETPTTEEFSGQYGVQVGAFANYTSALALKNELEELGYEVFITDTSPHQIQVHGYESREDAEEAQSELETEGYEGFIIHRE
;
A
#
# COMPACT_ATOMS: atom_id res chain seq x y z
N MET A 1 -59.28 -10.27 27.35
CA MET A 1 -57.94 -9.74 26.99
C MET A 1 -57.62 -10.15 25.57
N LYS A 2 -57.40 -9.21 24.65
CA LYS A 2 -57.01 -9.50 23.27
C LYS A 2 -55.47 -9.49 23.21
N LYS A 3 -54.86 -10.66 23.02
CA LYS A 3 -53.42 -10.80 22.82
C LYS A 3 -53.19 -10.78 21.30
N ASN A 4 -52.77 -9.64 20.78
CA ASN A 4 -52.37 -9.45 19.39
C ASN A 4 -50.85 -9.60 19.32
N GLU A 5 -50.38 -10.83 19.18
CA GLU A 5 -49.00 -11.10 18.79
C GLU A 5 -48.87 -10.70 17.32
N LYS A 6 -48.31 -9.50 17.11
CA LYS A 6 -47.92 -9.01 15.79
C LYS A 6 -46.75 -9.87 15.32
N GLY A 7 -47.05 -11.00 14.67
CA GLY A 7 -46.04 -11.80 13.99
C GLY A 7 -45.26 -10.91 13.02
N PHE A 8 -43.93 -10.89 13.15
CA PHE A 8 -43.03 -10.18 12.24
C PHE A 8 -43.43 -10.49 10.80
N SER A 9 -43.62 -9.46 9.96
CA SER A 9 -44.02 -9.64 8.57
C SER A 9 -43.06 -10.61 7.88
N LEU A 10 -43.57 -11.68 7.27
CA LEU A 10 -42.76 -12.71 6.60
C LEU A 10 -41.77 -12.10 5.60
N VAL A 11 -42.16 -11.01 4.94
CA VAL A 11 -41.30 -10.22 4.05
C VAL A 11 -40.09 -9.64 4.78
N VAL A 12 -40.27 -9.11 5.99
CA VAL A 12 -39.18 -8.52 6.79
C VAL A 12 -38.19 -9.60 7.23
N VAL A 13 -38.68 -10.79 7.59
CA VAL A 13 -37.82 -11.93 7.95
C VAL A 13 -36.97 -12.36 6.75
N VAL A 14 -37.54 -12.42 5.56
CA VAL A 14 -36.81 -12.82 4.33
C VAL A 14 -35.73 -11.79 3.96
N ILE A 15 -36.01 -10.50 4.13
CA ILE A 15 -35.02 -9.42 3.89
C ILE A 15 -33.84 -9.57 4.86
N PHE A 16 -34.12 -9.73 6.15
CA PHE A 16 -33.07 -9.94 7.16
C PHE A 16 -32.25 -11.22 6.92
N MET A 17 -32.92 -12.33 6.58
CA MET A 17 -32.27 -13.61 6.26
C MET A 17 -31.34 -13.48 5.05
N SER A 18 -31.74 -12.69 4.04
CA SER A 18 -30.93 -12.46 2.84
C SER A 18 -29.66 -11.65 3.16
N ILE A 19 -29.80 -10.58 3.94
CA ILE A 19 -28.65 -9.76 4.37
C ILE A 19 -27.70 -10.60 5.23
N ALA A 20 -28.23 -11.38 6.17
CA ALA A 20 -27.43 -12.28 7.00
C ALA A 20 -26.71 -13.35 6.18
N ALA A 21 -27.38 -13.93 5.18
CA ALA A 21 -26.78 -14.93 4.29
C ALA A 21 -25.67 -14.34 3.42
N LEU A 22 -25.81 -13.10 2.94
CA LEU A 22 -24.75 -12.41 2.20
C LEU A 22 -23.54 -12.14 3.10
N PHE A 23 -23.77 -11.70 4.34
CA PHE A 23 -22.70 -11.46 5.29
C PHE A 23 -21.93 -12.75 5.64
N VAL A 24 -22.65 -13.84 5.94
CA VAL A 24 -22.05 -15.14 6.23
C VAL A 24 -21.36 -15.72 5.00
N GLY A 25 -21.97 -15.60 3.82
CA GLY A 25 -21.38 -16.07 2.57
C GLY A 25 -20.10 -15.32 2.21
N TYR A 26 -20.04 -14.01 2.46
CA TYR A 26 -18.85 -13.20 2.27
C TYR A 26 -17.71 -13.64 3.21
N LEU A 27 -18.02 -13.83 4.51
CA LEU A 27 -17.03 -14.32 5.49
C LEU A 27 -16.50 -15.72 5.14
N LEU A 28 -17.39 -16.63 4.72
CA LEU A 28 -17.01 -17.98 4.31
C LEU A 28 -16.22 -17.99 2.99
N GLY A 29 -16.59 -17.13 2.03
CA GLY A 29 -15.89 -17.01 0.75
C GLY A 29 -14.48 -16.47 0.92
N SER A 30 -14.31 -15.43 1.73
CA SER A 30 -12.99 -14.87 2.06
C SER A 30 -12.09 -15.91 2.74
N TRP A 31 -12.65 -16.73 3.64
CA TRP A 31 -11.88 -17.77 4.32
C TRP A 31 -11.53 -18.97 3.40
N LEU A 32 -12.43 -19.34 2.48
CA LEU A 32 -12.22 -20.44 1.54
C LEU A 32 -11.08 -20.14 0.54
N ILE A 33 -10.97 -18.89 0.06
CA ILE A 33 -9.91 -18.50 -0.88
C ILE A 33 -8.54 -18.64 -0.21
N THR A 34 -8.41 -18.22 1.05
CA THR A 34 -7.17 -18.40 1.81
C THR A 34 -6.81 -19.87 1.96
N PHE A 35 -7.77 -20.75 2.25
CA PHE A 35 -7.50 -22.19 2.36
C PHE A 35 -7.01 -22.83 1.05
N LEU A 36 -7.59 -22.46 -0.11
CA LEU A 36 -7.11 -22.98 -1.39
C LEU A 36 -5.74 -22.41 -1.78
N VAL A 37 -5.45 -21.16 -1.43
CA VAL A 37 -4.17 -20.53 -1.73
C VAL A 37 -3.07 -21.09 -0.83
N ASP A 38 -3.34 -21.33 0.46
CA ASP A 38 -2.39 -21.88 1.43
C ASP A 38 -1.85 -23.26 1.04
N ASP A 39 -2.70 -24.15 0.48
CA ASP A 39 -2.26 -25.45 -0.07
C ASP A 39 -1.43 -25.33 -1.37
N THR A 40 -1.42 -24.15 -2.01
CA THR A 40 -0.69 -23.93 -3.27
C THR A 40 0.62 -23.16 -3.09
N GLU A 41 0.86 -22.51 -1.95
CA GLU A 41 2.08 -21.68 -1.78
C GLU A 41 3.34 -22.47 -1.35
N ASP A 42 3.20 -23.68 -0.81
CA ASP A 42 4.36 -24.52 -0.46
C ASP A 42 5.04 -25.19 -1.68
N GLU A 43 4.46 -25.12 -2.89
CA GLU A 43 5.04 -25.72 -4.11
C GLU A 43 5.36 -24.74 -5.26
N ILE A 44 5.06 -23.43 -5.16
CA ILE A 44 5.37 -22.44 -6.23
C ILE A 44 6.59 -21.56 -5.87
N ALA A 45 7.33 -21.88 -4.81
CA ALA A 45 8.61 -21.21 -4.53
C ALA A 45 9.83 -21.89 -5.19
N GLN A 46 9.66 -23.00 -5.92
CA GLN A 46 10.75 -23.70 -6.62
C GLN A 46 10.25 -24.40 -7.89
N ASN A 47 9.80 -23.66 -8.91
CA ASN A 47 9.87 -24.06 -10.33
C ASN A 47 9.19 -23.01 -11.23
N GLU A 48 9.88 -21.91 -11.48
CA GLU A 48 9.63 -21.09 -12.68
C GLU A 48 10.97 -20.77 -13.37
N VAL A 49 11.67 -21.82 -13.79
CA VAL A 49 12.56 -21.80 -14.97
C VAL A 49 12.45 -23.20 -15.60
N GLU A 50 12.26 -23.27 -16.92
CA GLU A 50 11.95 -24.47 -17.75
C GLU A 50 10.45 -24.86 -17.72
N GLU A 51 9.68 -24.97 -18.79
CA GLU A 51 10.01 -25.19 -20.21
C GLU A 51 8.71 -24.95 -21.02
N VAL A 52 8.75 -24.07 -22.04
CA VAL A 52 7.86 -24.19 -23.20
C VAL A 52 8.70 -24.03 -24.46
N GLN A 53 9.36 -25.13 -24.84
CA GLN A 53 9.74 -25.48 -26.21
C GLN A 53 8.61 -26.40 -26.74
N GLU A 54 8.12 -26.43 -27.98
CA GLU A 54 8.60 -26.11 -29.32
C GLU A 54 7.34 -25.77 -30.17
N GLY A 55 7.35 -25.11 -31.32
CA GLY A 55 8.39 -24.68 -32.22
C GLY A 55 7.74 -24.18 -33.51
N THR A 56 8.34 -23.19 -34.16
CA THR A 56 8.31 -23.06 -35.62
C THR A 56 9.66 -22.49 -36.05
N LEU A 57 10.33 -23.28 -36.89
CA LEU A 57 11.53 -23.03 -37.69
C LEU A 57 11.82 -21.54 -37.95
N ASN A 58 12.99 -21.01 -37.58
CA ASN A 58 14.31 -21.22 -38.18
C ASN A 58 14.47 -20.57 -39.57
N GLY A 59 15.32 -19.56 -39.61
CA GLY A 59 16.09 -19.22 -40.81
C GLY A 59 16.11 -17.74 -41.17
N ILE A 60 16.97 -16.95 -40.53
CA ILE A 60 17.77 -15.97 -41.29
C ILE A 60 19.13 -15.84 -40.61
N SER A 61 20.14 -16.33 -41.31
CA SER A 61 21.55 -16.23 -40.98
C SER A 61 22.03 -14.78 -41.04
N ASP A 62 23.02 -14.50 -40.19
CA ASP A 62 24.19 -13.66 -40.42
C ASP A 62 24.37 -13.07 -41.83
N ASP A 63 24.98 -11.88 -41.81
CA ASP A 63 25.84 -11.29 -42.85
C ASP A 63 25.26 -10.08 -43.62
N LEU A 64 25.69 -8.89 -43.16
CA LEU A 64 26.35 -7.84 -43.99
C LEU A 64 25.47 -7.05 -45.01
N LEU A 65 25.31 -5.71 -45.01
CA LEU A 65 26.18 -4.60 -44.62
C LEU A 65 25.41 -3.24 -44.63
N GLU A 66 25.91 -2.32 -43.80
CA GLU A 66 26.12 -0.87 -44.05
C GLU A 66 24.91 0.05 -44.32
N ASP A 67 24.50 0.77 -43.27
CA ASP A 67 24.38 2.23 -43.36
C ASP A 67 25.28 2.83 -42.24
N GLU A 68 26.37 3.45 -42.67
CA GLU A 68 27.35 4.14 -41.84
C GLU A 68 26.82 5.52 -41.38
N PHE A 69 27.44 6.06 -40.32
CA PHE A 69 27.36 7.45 -39.83
C PHE A 69 26.11 7.72 -38.95
N VAL A 70 26.17 8.17 -37.69
CA VAL A 70 27.22 8.81 -36.90
C VAL A 70 26.98 8.50 -35.41
N ASP A 71 28.06 8.20 -34.69
CA ASP A 71 28.17 8.35 -33.24
C ASP A 71 28.14 9.85 -32.93
N GLU A 72 26.95 10.41 -32.68
CA GLU A 72 26.78 11.80 -32.27
C GLU A 72 25.82 11.91 -31.08
N GLN A 73 26.45 12.16 -29.93
CA GLN A 73 25.91 12.88 -28.76
C GLN A 73 25.01 14.05 -29.22
N PRO A 74 23.96 14.44 -28.47
CA PRO A 74 24.20 15.55 -27.54
C PRO A 74 23.32 15.60 -26.26
N VAL A 75 24.01 15.98 -25.16
CA VAL A 75 23.71 17.03 -24.15
C VAL A 75 22.60 16.78 -23.10
N ASP A 76 22.77 17.02 -21.81
CA ASP A 76 23.76 17.78 -21.02
C ASP A 76 23.91 17.12 -19.64
N ASP A 77 25.15 16.78 -19.29
CA ASP A 77 25.59 16.74 -17.89
C ASP A 77 25.59 18.19 -17.36
N PRO A 78 25.25 18.40 -16.08
CA PRO A 78 26.30 18.92 -15.23
C PRO A 78 26.68 17.88 -14.19
N GLN A 79 27.83 17.30 -14.47
CA GLN A 79 28.69 16.56 -13.58
C GLN A 79 28.98 17.35 -12.30
N ALA A 80 28.75 16.69 -11.15
CA ALA A 80 29.39 16.89 -9.85
C ALA A 80 28.62 16.02 -8.81
N GLU A 81 29.12 15.11 -8.00
CA GLU A 81 30.42 14.51 -7.66
C GLU A 81 30.13 13.16 -6.96
N PRO A 82 31.11 12.24 -6.84
CA PRO A 82 30.98 11.06 -5.98
C PRO A 82 31.18 11.47 -4.52
N GLY A 83 30.08 11.64 -3.79
CA GLY A 83 30.13 11.83 -2.35
C GLY A 83 29.10 12.83 -1.86
N GLU A 84 28.00 12.33 -1.33
CA GLU A 84 27.74 12.52 0.09
C GLU A 84 26.87 11.33 0.50
N THR A 85 27.41 10.49 1.39
CA THR A 85 26.56 9.87 2.39
C THR A 85 25.79 11.04 2.99
N ILE A 86 24.56 11.26 2.56
CA ILE A 86 23.63 12.04 3.33
C ILE A 86 23.34 11.14 4.52
N GLU A 87 24.25 11.18 5.50
CA GLU A 87 23.85 11.06 6.89
C GLU A 87 22.90 12.24 7.06
N GLU A 88 21.63 12.05 6.69
CA GLU A 88 20.57 12.81 7.31
C GLU A 88 20.67 12.41 8.77
N THR A 89 21.50 13.17 9.48
CA THR A 89 21.41 13.33 10.92
C THR A 89 19.93 13.36 11.23
N PRO A 90 19.44 12.57 12.21
CA PRO A 90 18.05 12.62 12.60
C PRO A 90 17.80 14.05 13.07
N THR A 91 17.29 14.89 12.17
CA THR A 91 16.75 16.17 12.54
C THR A 91 15.66 15.78 13.49
N THR A 92 15.93 16.02 14.76
CA THR A 92 14.94 15.97 15.82
C THR A 92 14.01 17.13 15.50
N GLU A 93 13.16 16.93 14.50
CA GLU A 93 12.00 17.76 14.22
C GLU A 93 11.23 17.78 15.54
N GLU A 94 11.17 18.96 16.16
CA GLU A 94 10.42 19.11 17.41
C GLU A 94 8.96 18.82 17.08
N PHE A 95 8.52 17.63 17.48
CA PHE A 95 7.16 17.19 17.25
C PHE A 95 6.19 18.13 17.95
N SER A 96 5.46 18.89 17.16
CA SER A 96 4.34 19.69 17.63
C SER A 96 3.14 18.74 17.84
N GLY A 97 2.60 18.73 19.04
CA GLY A 97 1.38 17.99 19.37
C GLY A 97 1.58 16.66 20.10
N GLN A 98 0.54 16.29 20.85
CA GLN A 98 0.45 15.03 21.63
C GLN A 98 -0.25 13.92 20.84
N TYR A 99 -0.79 14.24 19.66
CA TYR A 99 -1.53 13.31 18.82
C TYR A 99 -0.95 13.28 17.41
N GLY A 100 -1.06 12.13 16.78
CA GLY A 100 -0.65 11.90 15.39
C GLY A 100 -1.52 10.83 14.75
N VAL A 101 -1.39 10.68 13.44
CA VAL A 101 -2.08 9.64 12.65
C VAL A 101 -1.03 8.79 11.94
N GLN A 102 -0.95 7.50 12.29
CA GLN A 102 -0.09 6.54 11.60
C GLN A 102 -0.81 5.99 10.38
N VAL A 103 -0.26 6.26 9.19
CA VAL A 103 -0.85 5.88 7.89
C VAL A 103 -0.26 4.60 7.30
N GLY A 104 0.84 4.09 7.88
CA GLY A 104 1.45 2.87 7.38
C GLY A 104 2.69 2.43 8.15
N ALA A 105 3.12 1.20 7.86
CA ALA A 105 4.37 0.62 8.32
C ALA A 105 5.00 -0.19 7.19
N PHE A 106 6.23 0.16 6.79
CA PHE A 106 6.90 -0.40 5.63
C PHE A 106 8.21 -1.07 6.05
N ALA A 107 8.51 -2.24 5.48
CA ALA A 107 9.80 -2.91 5.71
C ALA A 107 10.98 -2.16 5.05
N ASN A 108 10.72 -1.50 3.91
CA ASN A 108 11.71 -0.76 3.14
C ASN A 108 11.57 0.75 3.37
N TYR A 109 12.69 1.42 3.68
CA TYR A 109 12.72 2.87 3.85
C TYR A 109 12.33 3.62 2.58
N THR A 110 12.74 3.16 1.39
CA THR A 110 12.38 3.80 0.11
C THR A 110 10.86 3.84 -0.11
N SER A 111 10.14 2.79 0.27
CA SER A 111 8.67 2.77 0.20
C SER A 111 8.05 3.76 1.19
N ALA A 112 8.63 3.88 2.38
CA ALA A 112 8.18 4.86 3.37
C ALA A 112 8.44 6.30 2.92
N LEU A 113 9.58 6.55 2.28
CA LEU A 113 9.95 7.85 1.73
C LEU A 113 9.03 8.28 0.59
N ALA A 114 8.63 7.34 -0.28
CA ALA A 114 7.67 7.63 -1.35
C ALA A 114 6.33 8.12 -0.79
N LEU A 115 5.78 7.43 0.22
CA LEU A 115 4.53 7.83 0.86
C LEU A 115 4.68 9.15 1.64
N LYS A 116 5.81 9.37 2.32
CA LYS A 116 6.12 10.63 2.99
C LYS A 116 6.03 11.81 2.02
N ASN A 117 6.70 11.72 0.87
CA ASN A 117 6.70 12.80 -0.12
C ASN A 117 5.29 13.09 -0.66
N GLU A 118 4.48 12.06 -0.86
CA GLU A 118 3.10 12.23 -1.32
C GLU A 118 2.24 12.97 -0.28
N LEU A 119 2.37 12.61 0.99
CA LEU A 119 1.64 13.27 2.06
C LEU A 119 2.13 14.71 2.31
N GLU A 120 3.44 14.96 2.17
CA GLU A 120 3.98 16.32 2.22
C GLU A 120 3.50 17.18 1.05
N GLU A 121 3.29 16.61 -0.15
CA GLU A 121 2.70 17.32 -1.29
C GLU A 121 1.24 17.71 -1.04
N LEU A 122 0.50 16.88 -0.30
CA LEU A 122 -0.85 17.18 0.18
C LEU A 122 -0.86 18.21 1.32
N GLY A 123 0.31 18.58 1.85
CA GLY A 123 0.48 19.60 2.89
C GLY A 123 0.48 19.06 4.32
N TYR A 124 0.65 17.75 4.50
CA TYR A 124 0.76 17.12 5.82
C TYR A 124 2.21 17.09 6.31
N GLU A 125 2.41 17.33 7.60
CA GLU A 125 3.72 17.14 8.23
C GLU A 125 3.90 15.68 8.64
N VAL A 126 4.85 14.99 8.01
CA VAL A 126 5.01 13.53 8.11
C VAL A 126 6.39 13.14 8.62
N PHE A 127 6.39 12.21 9.58
CA PHE A 127 7.59 11.65 10.18
C PHE A 127 7.68 10.15 9.95
N ILE A 128 8.88 9.67 9.62
CA ILE A 128 9.20 8.24 9.50
C ILE A 128 9.97 7.80 10.75
N THR A 129 9.49 6.77 11.43
CA THR A 129 10.21 6.20 12.58
C THR A 129 11.43 5.40 12.14
N ASP A 130 12.52 5.52 12.91
CA ASP A 130 13.77 4.77 12.68
C ASP A 130 13.66 3.28 13.05
N THR A 131 12.60 2.86 13.74
CA THR A 131 12.35 1.47 14.07
C THR A 131 11.84 0.70 12.85
N SER A 132 12.41 -0.49 12.58
CA SER A 132 11.84 -1.41 11.60
C SER A 132 10.70 -2.22 12.22
N PRO A 133 9.52 -2.32 11.58
CA PRO A 133 9.15 -1.71 10.29
C PRO A 133 8.98 -0.18 10.38
N HIS A 134 9.45 0.54 9.36
CA HIS A 134 9.42 2.01 9.28
C HIS A 134 7.98 2.51 9.23
N GLN A 135 7.55 3.15 10.31
CA GLN A 135 6.20 3.68 10.45
C GLN A 135 6.14 5.10 9.96
N ILE A 136 5.08 5.45 9.25
CA ILE A 136 4.84 6.79 8.73
C ILE A 136 3.71 7.40 9.53
N GLN A 137 3.99 8.54 10.14
CA GLN A 137 3.12 9.19 11.10
C GLN A 137 2.97 10.66 10.74
N VAL A 138 1.73 11.10 10.54
CA VAL A 138 1.40 12.51 10.42
C VAL A 138 1.34 13.10 11.83
N HIS A 139 2.02 14.21 12.07
CA HIS A 139 2.05 14.91 13.36
C HIS A 139 1.51 16.34 13.24
N GLY A 140 1.54 17.11 14.34
CA GLY A 140 1.03 18.49 14.37
C GLY A 140 -0.27 18.68 15.14
N TYR A 141 -0.83 17.63 15.75
CA TYR A 141 -2.17 17.70 16.36
C TYR A 141 -2.10 17.80 17.90
N GLU A 142 -2.70 18.86 18.45
CA GLU A 142 -2.75 19.09 19.90
C GLU A 142 -3.90 18.33 20.58
N SER A 143 -4.98 18.06 19.84
CA SER A 143 -6.15 17.33 20.32
C SER A 143 -6.41 16.06 19.50
N ARG A 144 -7.17 15.14 20.10
CA ARG A 144 -7.62 13.93 19.42
C ARG A 144 -8.59 14.26 18.29
N GLU A 145 -9.45 15.25 18.49
CA GLU A 145 -10.43 15.69 17.50
C GLU A 145 -9.75 16.18 16.21
N ASP A 146 -8.65 16.95 16.33
CA ASP A 146 -7.88 17.40 15.15
C ASP A 146 -7.24 16.22 14.40
N ALA A 147 -6.75 15.21 15.14
CA ALA A 147 -6.21 13.98 14.55
C ALA A 147 -7.29 13.10 13.90
N GLU A 148 -8.53 13.10 14.42
CA GLU A 148 -9.67 12.41 13.80
C GLU A 148 -10.09 13.06 12.48
N GLU A 149 -10.04 14.39 12.39
CA GLU A 149 -10.29 15.10 11.13
C GLU A 149 -9.25 14.72 10.08
N ALA A 150 -7.97 14.82 10.43
CA ALA A 150 -6.89 14.42 9.54
C ALA A 150 -6.96 12.93 9.13
N GLN A 151 -7.32 12.04 10.04
CA GLN A 151 -7.55 10.63 9.72
C GLN A 151 -8.66 10.48 8.67
N SER A 152 -9.79 11.17 8.84
CA SER A 152 -10.92 11.08 7.91
C SER A 152 -10.58 11.65 6.53
N GLU A 153 -9.75 12.69 6.46
CA GLU A 153 -9.25 13.24 5.21
C GLU A 153 -8.34 12.23 4.50
N LEU A 154 -7.38 11.66 5.24
CA LEU A 154 -6.49 10.62 4.73
C LEU A 154 -7.26 9.38 4.24
N GLU A 155 -8.31 8.95 4.95
CA GLU A 155 -9.18 7.85 4.51
C GLU A 155 -9.92 8.17 3.21
N THR A 156 -10.29 9.44 2.99
CA THR A 156 -10.92 9.89 1.74
C THR A 156 -9.94 9.86 0.57
N GLU A 157 -8.67 10.16 0.82
CA GLU A 157 -7.57 10.03 -0.13
C GLU A 157 -7.12 8.57 -0.35
N GLY A 158 -7.65 7.62 0.43
CA GLY A 158 -7.37 6.19 0.29
C GLY A 158 -6.29 5.66 1.25
N TYR A 159 -5.90 6.44 2.24
CA TYR A 159 -4.93 6.08 3.27
C TYR A 159 -5.63 5.67 4.57
N GLU A 160 -5.48 4.41 4.98
CA GLU A 160 -5.95 3.96 6.28
C GLU A 160 -5.04 4.48 7.39
N GLY A 161 -5.60 5.26 8.33
CA GLY A 161 -4.86 5.90 9.42
C GLY A 161 -5.27 5.40 10.80
N PHE A 162 -4.32 5.31 11.73
CA PHE A 162 -4.57 5.03 13.14
C PHE A 162 -4.12 6.20 14.01
N ILE A 163 -5.00 6.70 14.87
CA ILE A 163 -4.65 7.76 15.81
C ILE A 163 -3.73 7.20 16.90
N ILE A 164 -2.59 7.85 17.07
CA ILE A 164 -1.59 7.55 18.09
C ILE A 164 -1.50 8.72 19.07
N HIS A 165 -1.27 8.40 20.33
CA HIS A 165 -0.96 9.36 21.38
C HIS A 165 0.52 9.27 21.70
N ARG A 166 1.19 10.43 21.76
CA ARG A 166 2.61 10.56 22.04
C ARG A 166 2.77 11.24 23.39
N GLU A 167 3.32 10.51 24.37
CA GLU A 167 3.59 10.97 25.75
C GLU A 167 4.98 11.57 25.92
#